data_AF-A0A9D7CVN7-F1
#
_entry.id   AF-A0A9D7CVN7-F1
#
_cell.length_a   1.000
_cell.length_b   1.000
_cell.length_c   1.000
_cell.angle_alpha   90.00
_cell.angle_beta   90.00
_cell.angle_gamma   90.00
#
_symmetry.space_group_name_H-M   'P 1'
#
loop_
_entity.id
_entity.type
_entity.pdbx_description
1 polymer ?
#
loop_
_entity_poly.entity_id
_entity_poly.type
_entity_poly.pdbx_seq_one_letter_code
_entity_poly.pdbx_strand_id
1 'polypeptide(L)'
;MTRALLALSLTTFLACSGNAADEEGEDTGSDEGALGSLPNTVFYSASRTHSPIAPSVAARLRSVLRDGQRGDAFSKIGDSQTVSSLFMHCLTRPVELGVDAPIGGETLPMTLAALLGQHRGARSFGRTSLAAKVGAMASFALGGPLDSEVAQNRPAFAVVMYGSNDIQGAPSGGIETYAKEMLRITDSLIAQGVVPILSSPPPRPLRSYDVAAFGPAGADVWVPRYSAVVRGIAQARQVPFVDLERELRKLDGLGIGPDQLHLNASPRGACRFDDDGLRFGMNVRNLVTLHALHRARAATLGKAADAEAPRIEGQGTPDDPFLPPEVPFTDLRALGESHTEATNASADASCAGQPTRFVYRFRTSATESIRVGFFENGPRAARLFVREPGGACRSVERREGTLPMSAGDHELVVTSAAAGNAEYLLTVTPERR
;
A
#
# COMPACT_ATOMS: atom_id res chain seq x y z
N MET A 1 -10.52 10.36 67.54
CA MET A 1 -11.54 11.02 68.38
C MET A 1 -12.58 11.65 67.45
N THR A 2 -13.70 10.94 67.23
CA THR A 2 -15.11 11.38 67.49
C THR A 2 -15.61 12.47 66.54
N ARG A 3 -16.75 12.42 65.82
CA ARG A 3 -17.97 11.59 65.66
C ARG A 3 -18.65 12.16 64.38
N ALA A 4 -19.10 11.40 63.37
CA ALA A 4 -20.37 10.68 63.19
C ALA A 4 -21.67 11.50 63.42
N LEU A 5 -22.49 11.67 62.36
CA LEU A 5 -23.98 11.78 62.26
C LEU A 5 -24.32 12.24 60.82
N LEU A 6 -24.77 11.41 59.87
CA LEU A 6 -26.04 10.66 59.70
C LEU A 6 -27.32 11.51 59.79
N ALA A 7 -27.95 11.77 58.64
CA ALA A 7 -29.40 11.95 58.53
C ALA A 7 -29.89 11.52 57.15
N LEU A 8 -30.76 10.51 57.18
CA LEU A 8 -31.47 9.84 56.10
C LEU A 8 -32.73 10.66 55.79
N SER A 9 -33.16 10.76 54.52
CA SER A 9 -34.59 10.86 54.22
C SER A 9 -34.89 10.18 52.89
N LEU A 10 -35.74 9.17 53.01
CA LEU A 10 -36.25 8.30 51.96
C LEU A 10 -37.62 8.86 51.57
N THR A 11 -37.87 9.13 50.29
CA THR A 11 -39.25 9.20 49.79
C THR A 11 -39.33 8.49 48.45
N THR A 12 -40.00 7.34 48.47
CA THR A 12 -40.40 6.55 47.32
C THR A 12 -41.76 7.07 46.84
N PHE A 13 -41.92 7.33 45.55
CA PHE A 13 -43.22 7.28 44.88
C PHE A 13 -43.07 6.54 43.54
N LEU A 14 -44.00 5.62 43.32
CA LEU A 14 -44.05 4.66 42.23
C LEU A 14 -45.10 5.12 41.21
N ALA A 15 -44.74 4.98 39.92
CA ALA A 15 -45.57 4.74 38.72
C ALA A 15 -46.53 5.84 38.20
N CYS A 16 -46.34 6.27 36.93
CA CYS A 16 -47.06 5.72 35.77
C CYS A 16 -46.75 6.49 34.46
N SER A 17 -46.40 5.71 33.42
CA SER A 17 -46.84 5.77 32.01
C SER A 17 -46.65 7.04 31.15
N GLY A 18 -45.68 6.95 30.24
CA GLY A 18 -45.84 7.07 28.77
C GLY A 18 -46.29 8.41 28.16
N ASN A 19 -45.41 9.06 27.39
CA ASN A 19 -45.41 8.97 25.92
C ASN A 19 -44.19 9.66 25.30
N ALA A 20 -43.87 9.22 24.09
CA ALA A 20 -42.75 9.57 23.23
C ALA A 20 -42.49 11.06 23.00
N ALA A 21 -41.21 11.43 22.94
CA ALA A 21 -40.69 12.44 22.03
C ALA A 21 -39.21 12.15 21.75
N ASP A 22 -38.86 12.32 20.48
CA ASP A 22 -37.61 12.00 19.81
C ASP A 22 -36.37 12.61 20.46
N GLU A 23 -35.34 11.79 20.69
CA GLU A 23 -33.95 12.25 20.77
C GLU A 23 -33.11 11.42 19.80
N GLU A 24 -32.69 12.08 18.72
CA GLU A 24 -31.64 11.62 17.83
C GLU A 24 -30.35 11.48 18.64
N GLY A 25 -30.02 10.25 18.99
CA GLY A 25 -28.72 9.90 19.55
C GLY A 25 -27.66 10.07 18.48
N GLU A 26 -26.93 11.17 18.55
CA GLU A 26 -25.64 11.39 17.88
C GLU A 26 -24.66 10.31 18.34
N ASP A 27 -24.55 9.24 17.55
CA ASP A 27 -23.55 8.20 17.71
C ASP A 27 -22.19 8.75 17.26
N THR A 28 -21.52 9.49 18.16
CA THR A 28 -20.10 9.79 18.01
C THR A 28 -19.28 8.58 18.47
N GLY A 29 -19.48 7.45 17.81
CA GLY A 29 -18.58 6.30 17.87
C GLY A 29 -17.29 6.65 17.14
N SER A 30 -16.26 7.04 17.89
CA SER A 30 -14.88 7.09 17.38
C SER A 30 -14.42 5.66 17.10
N ASP A 31 -14.73 5.20 15.90
CA ASP A 31 -14.31 3.91 15.38
C ASP A 31 -12.81 3.99 15.03
N GLU A 32 -11.94 3.73 16.01
CA GLU A 32 -10.56 3.28 15.75
C GLU A 32 -10.58 1.83 15.21
N GLY A 33 -11.48 1.57 14.26
CA GLY A 33 -11.74 0.30 13.62
C GLY A 33 -10.73 0.04 12.51
N ALA A 34 -10.43 -1.23 12.29
CA ALA A 34 -9.49 -1.69 11.27
C ALA A 34 -9.77 -1.03 9.91
N LEU A 35 -8.74 -0.43 9.29
CA LEU A 35 -8.83 0.29 8.01
C LEU A 35 -8.85 -0.68 6.81
N GLY A 36 -9.60 -1.78 6.90
CA GLY A 36 -9.73 -2.79 5.85
C GLY A 36 -10.20 -2.20 4.52
N SER A 37 -9.89 -2.88 3.42
CA SER A 37 -10.42 -2.46 2.11
C SER A 37 -11.93 -2.73 2.04
N LEU A 38 -12.73 -1.69 1.75
CA LEU A 38 -14.18 -1.80 1.59
C LEU A 38 -14.56 -2.65 0.34
N PRO A 39 -15.78 -3.21 0.27
CA PRO A 39 -16.33 -3.72 -0.99
C PRO A 39 -16.21 -2.67 -2.10
N ASN A 40 -16.01 -3.10 -3.35
CA ASN A 40 -15.80 -2.21 -4.50
C ASN A 40 -14.52 -1.34 -4.43
N THR A 41 -13.49 -1.78 -3.72
CA THR A 41 -12.16 -1.15 -3.70
C THR A 41 -11.60 -1.05 -5.13
N VAL A 42 -11.01 0.10 -5.47
CA VAL A 42 -10.36 0.29 -6.78
C VAL A 42 -9.15 -0.63 -6.88
N PHE A 43 -9.12 -1.43 -7.93
CA PHE A 43 -8.08 -2.41 -8.21
C PHE A 43 -6.82 -1.75 -8.77
N TYR A 44 -5.66 -2.12 -8.22
CA TYR A 44 -4.36 -1.61 -8.64
C TYR A 44 -3.68 -2.66 -9.52
N SER A 45 -3.84 -2.49 -10.82
CA SER A 45 -3.24 -3.36 -11.84
C SER A 45 -1.71 -3.28 -11.86
N ALA A 46 -1.05 -4.41 -12.12
CA ALA A 46 0.39 -4.47 -12.36
C ALA A 46 0.78 -4.05 -13.79
N SER A 47 -0.19 -3.77 -14.65
CA SER A 47 0.03 -3.36 -16.04
C SER A 47 0.29 -1.86 -16.20
N ARG A 48 0.15 -1.06 -15.13
CA ARG A 48 0.25 0.40 -15.15
C ARG A 48 1.38 0.92 -14.28
N THR A 49 1.96 2.06 -14.67
CA THR A 49 2.99 2.77 -13.89
C THR A 49 2.44 3.40 -12.63
N HIS A 50 1.29 4.08 -12.74
CA HIS A 50 0.61 4.73 -11.62
C HIS A 50 -0.70 4.03 -11.33
N SER A 51 -1.01 3.85 -10.05
CA SER A 51 -2.36 3.43 -9.67
C SER A 51 -3.41 4.43 -10.17
N PRO A 52 -4.62 3.95 -10.48
CA PRO A 52 -5.73 4.82 -10.80
C PRO A 52 -6.08 5.72 -9.62
N ILE A 53 -6.42 6.98 -9.90
CA ILE A 53 -7.05 7.91 -8.95
C ILE A 53 -8.44 8.24 -9.49
N ALA A 54 -9.34 7.27 -9.33
CA ALA A 54 -10.77 7.43 -9.59
C ALA A 54 -11.43 8.38 -8.56
N PRO A 55 -12.68 8.85 -8.79
CA PRO A 55 -13.35 9.78 -7.88
C PRO A 55 -13.38 9.35 -6.40
N SER A 56 -13.57 8.05 -6.12
CA SER A 56 -13.53 7.52 -4.74
C SER A 56 -12.14 7.61 -4.11
N VAL A 57 -11.08 7.35 -4.89
CA VAL A 57 -9.68 7.51 -4.44
C VAL A 57 -9.39 8.99 -4.19
N ALA A 58 -9.79 9.89 -5.11
CA ALA A 58 -9.59 11.33 -4.92
C ALA A 58 -10.33 11.87 -3.67
N ALA A 59 -11.55 11.39 -3.40
CA ALA A 59 -12.27 11.69 -2.17
C ALA A 59 -11.50 11.20 -0.92
N ARG A 60 -10.96 9.98 -0.96
CA ARG A 60 -10.10 9.45 0.11
C ARG A 60 -8.84 10.29 0.32
N LEU A 61 -8.13 10.68 -0.73
CA LEU A 61 -6.90 11.49 -0.57
C LEU A 61 -7.21 12.84 0.09
N ARG A 62 -8.36 13.44 -0.22
CA ARG A 62 -8.82 14.65 0.47
C ARG A 62 -9.14 14.40 1.94
N SER A 63 -9.80 13.29 2.27
CA SER A 63 -10.14 12.97 3.66
C SER A 63 -8.93 12.64 4.53
N VAL A 64 -7.80 12.26 3.92
CA VAL A 64 -6.54 12.06 4.64
C VAL A 64 -5.96 13.39 5.13
N LEU A 65 -6.06 14.47 4.34
CA LEU A 65 -5.43 15.74 4.71
C LEU A 65 -6.03 16.31 6.00
N ARG A 66 -5.16 16.76 6.91
CA ARG A 66 -5.54 17.46 8.16
C ARG A 66 -5.04 18.90 8.16
N ASP A 67 -5.69 19.72 8.97
CA ASP A 67 -5.26 21.10 9.20
C ASP A 67 -3.80 21.16 9.69
N GLY A 68 -3.03 22.12 9.17
CA GLY A 68 -1.63 22.33 9.51
C GLY A 68 -0.61 21.68 8.55
N GLN A 69 -1.05 20.76 7.69
CA GLN A 69 -0.23 20.25 6.59
C GLN A 69 -0.12 21.27 5.45
N ARG A 70 1.03 21.26 4.78
CA ARG A 70 1.37 22.20 3.72
C ARG A 70 1.14 21.57 2.35
N GLY A 71 0.09 22.03 1.66
CA GLY A 71 -0.23 21.61 0.30
C GLY A 71 0.85 21.91 -0.75
N ASP A 72 1.83 22.74 -0.40
CA ASP A 72 3.01 23.10 -1.20
C ASP A 72 4.28 22.33 -0.79
N ALA A 73 4.16 21.26 0.01
CA ALA A 73 5.29 20.49 0.49
C ALA A 73 5.08 18.98 0.41
N PHE A 74 6.17 18.26 0.14
CA PHE A 74 6.23 16.80 0.27
C PHE A 74 7.51 16.36 0.96
N SER A 75 7.46 15.22 1.67
CA SER A 75 8.63 14.55 2.24
C SER A 75 9.08 13.38 1.38
N LYS A 76 10.39 13.10 1.42
CA LYS A 76 11.02 11.94 0.77
C LYS A 76 11.35 10.93 1.88
N ILE A 77 10.92 9.68 1.77
CA ILE A 77 11.10 8.66 2.82
C ILE A 77 11.65 7.40 2.16
N GLY A 78 12.72 6.80 2.71
CA GLY A 78 13.27 5.59 2.08
C GLY A 78 14.71 5.23 2.43
N ASP A 79 15.36 4.56 1.49
CA ASP A 79 16.72 4.03 1.64
C ASP A 79 17.80 4.91 0.98
N SER A 80 18.96 4.33 0.65
CA SER A 80 20.07 5.01 -0.03
C SER A 80 19.67 5.66 -1.36
N GLN A 81 18.70 5.08 -2.07
CA GLN A 81 18.21 5.64 -3.33
C GLN A 81 17.46 6.95 -3.07
N THR A 82 16.81 7.09 -1.90
CA THR A 82 16.12 8.32 -1.48
C THR A 82 17.08 9.34 -0.88
N VAL A 83 18.18 8.90 -0.25
CA VAL A 83 19.26 9.78 0.23
C VAL A 83 20.01 10.45 -0.93
N SER A 84 20.13 9.76 -2.07
CA SER A 84 20.87 10.24 -3.23
C SER A 84 20.45 11.65 -3.66
N SER A 85 21.43 12.54 -3.85
CA SER A 85 21.19 13.89 -4.39
C SER A 85 20.68 13.85 -5.84
N LEU A 86 20.71 12.69 -6.50
CA LEU A 86 20.12 12.51 -7.82
C LEU A 86 18.59 12.36 -7.75
N PHE A 87 18.03 12.00 -6.59
CA PHE A 87 16.59 11.87 -6.41
C PHE A 87 15.96 13.25 -6.13
N MET A 88 15.24 13.77 -7.13
CA MET A 88 14.41 14.98 -7.08
C MET A 88 15.12 16.33 -6.79
N HIS A 89 16.38 16.38 -6.33
CA HIS A 89 17.04 17.67 -6.01
C HIS A 89 17.25 18.57 -7.24
N CYS A 90 17.41 18.00 -8.44
CA CYS A 90 17.55 18.79 -9.67
C CYS A 90 16.29 19.62 -10.01
N LEU A 91 15.13 19.27 -9.45
CA LEU A 91 13.88 20.02 -9.62
C LEU A 91 13.83 21.32 -8.79
N THR A 92 14.87 21.64 -8.02
CA THR A 92 15.04 22.97 -7.39
C THR A 92 15.33 24.08 -8.42
N ARG A 93 15.58 23.70 -9.68
CA ARG A 93 15.81 24.59 -10.81
C ARG A 93 14.78 24.31 -11.90
N PRO A 94 14.56 25.25 -12.83
CA PRO A 94 13.75 24.99 -14.01
C PRO A 94 14.27 23.76 -14.76
N VAL A 95 13.34 22.92 -15.19
CA VAL A 95 13.60 21.75 -16.04
C VAL A 95 12.62 21.78 -17.19
N GLU A 96 13.02 21.21 -18.32
CA GLU A 96 12.12 20.97 -19.44
C GLU A 96 11.23 19.78 -19.09
N LEU A 97 9.98 20.10 -18.76
CA LEU A 97 8.90 19.13 -18.65
C LEU A 97 8.34 19.00 -20.06
N GLY A 98 8.25 17.77 -20.58
CA GLY A 98 7.55 17.51 -21.83
C GLY A 98 6.08 17.96 -21.77
N VAL A 99 5.33 17.72 -22.85
CA VAL A 99 3.90 18.05 -22.85
C VAL A 99 3.14 16.97 -22.09
N ASP A 100 2.49 17.36 -20.98
CA ASP A 100 1.55 16.50 -20.24
C ASP A 100 0.11 16.99 -20.41
N ALA A 101 -0.83 16.03 -20.44
CA ALA A 101 -2.24 16.34 -20.45
C ALA A 101 -2.69 16.91 -19.09
N PRO A 102 -3.44 18.04 -19.06
CA PRO A 102 -3.92 18.61 -17.80
C PRO A 102 -4.94 17.70 -17.11
N ILE A 103 -4.90 17.66 -15.78
CA ILE A 103 -5.87 16.95 -14.94
C ILE A 103 -6.86 17.96 -14.35
N GLY A 104 -8.05 18.06 -14.95
CA GLY A 104 -9.10 18.97 -14.46
C GLY A 104 -8.68 20.44 -14.43
N GLY A 105 -7.79 20.85 -15.36
CA GLY A 105 -7.21 22.19 -15.45
C GLY A 105 -5.84 22.34 -14.77
N GLU A 106 -5.42 21.40 -13.93
CA GLU A 106 -4.09 21.39 -13.32
C GLU A 106 -3.06 20.84 -14.31
N THR A 107 -1.94 21.55 -14.48
CA THR A 107 -0.83 21.11 -15.32
C THR A 107 0.36 20.68 -14.47
N LEU A 108 1.26 19.89 -15.04
CA LEU A 108 2.47 19.50 -14.34
C LEU A 108 3.35 20.71 -13.95
N PRO A 109 3.59 21.71 -14.82
CA PRO A 109 4.30 22.94 -14.45
C PRO A 109 3.65 23.68 -13.27
N MET A 110 2.32 23.74 -13.19
CA MET A 110 1.63 24.34 -12.03
C MET A 110 1.91 23.57 -10.74
N THR A 111 1.92 22.24 -10.80
CA THR A 111 2.29 21.41 -9.63
C THR A 111 3.74 21.62 -9.23
N LEU A 112 4.67 21.65 -10.18
CA LEU A 112 6.08 21.91 -9.90
C LEU A 112 6.27 23.28 -9.24
N ALA A 113 5.62 24.33 -9.79
CA ALA A 113 5.65 25.66 -9.22
C ALA A 113 5.07 25.70 -7.79
N ALA A 114 3.97 24.99 -7.54
CA ALA A 114 3.40 24.86 -6.21
C ALA A 114 4.36 24.17 -5.24
N LEU A 115 4.97 23.03 -5.60
CA LEU A 115 5.87 22.26 -4.73
C LEU A 115 7.26 22.90 -4.54
N LEU A 116 7.67 23.78 -5.45
CA LEU A 116 8.78 24.70 -5.21
C LEU A 116 8.39 25.68 -4.10
N GLY A 117 7.18 26.21 -4.15
CA GLY A 117 6.63 27.11 -3.13
C GLY A 117 7.52 28.33 -2.87
N GLN A 118 7.24 29.03 -1.76
CA GLN A 118 8.01 30.23 -1.38
C GLN A 118 9.46 29.93 -0.99
N HIS A 119 9.75 28.70 -0.57
CA HIS A 119 11.08 28.27 -0.14
C HIS A 119 11.91 27.63 -1.26
N ARG A 120 11.52 27.81 -2.53
CA ARG A 120 12.23 27.31 -3.73
C ARG A 120 12.64 25.83 -3.65
N GLY A 121 11.75 25.00 -3.12
CA GLY A 121 11.91 23.56 -3.01
C GLY A 121 12.78 23.12 -1.83
N ALA A 122 13.31 24.03 -1.00
CA ALA A 122 14.18 23.68 0.14
C ALA A 122 13.48 22.80 1.19
N ARG A 123 12.15 22.78 1.19
CA ARG A 123 11.33 21.93 2.06
C ARG A 123 10.94 20.59 1.40
N SER A 124 11.10 20.48 0.08
CA SER A 124 10.68 19.30 -0.67
C SER A 124 11.85 18.75 -1.51
N PHE A 125 12.02 19.25 -2.73
CA PHE A 125 13.05 18.82 -3.68
C PHE A 125 14.47 18.89 -3.10
N GLY A 126 14.84 20.04 -2.55
CA GLY A 126 16.17 20.34 -2.02
C GLY A 126 16.44 19.79 -0.60
N ARG A 127 15.42 19.28 0.09
CA ARG A 127 15.54 18.83 1.49
C ARG A 127 16.29 17.51 1.57
N THR A 128 17.27 17.42 2.47
CA THR A 128 17.79 16.11 2.91
C THR A 128 16.81 15.52 3.91
N SER A 129 16.26 14.35 3.62
CA SER A 129 15.27 13.72 4.48
C SER A 129 15.90 13.16 5.75
N LEU A 130 15.21 13.31 6.88
CA LEU A 130 15.55 12.62 8.14
C LEU A 130 15.12 11.16 8.10
N ALA A 131 14.03 10.86 7.40
CA ALA A 131 13.48 9.52 7.22
C ALA A 131 14.04 8.82 5.97
N ALA A 132 15.27 9.17 5.56
CA ALA A 132 16.02 8.42 4.58
C ALA A 132 17.46 8.17 5.04
N LYS A 133 17.92 6.92 4.91
CA LYS A 133 19.28 6.54 5.34
C LYS A 133 19.86 5.44 4.44
N VAL A 134 21.17 5.53 4.20
CA VAL A 134 21.91 4.50 3.45
C VAL A 134 21.81 3.15 4.16
N GLY A 135 21.45 2.10 3.41
CA GLY A 135 21.28 0.75 3.95
C GLY A 135 20.02 0.56 4.80
N ALA A 136 19.12 1.55 4.88
CA ALA A 136 17.91 1.45 5.68
C ALA A 136 16.90 0.45 5.08
N MET A 137 16.31 -0.33 5.97
CA MET A 137 15.08 -1.10 5.77
C MET A 137 13.88 -0.27 6.24
N ALA A 138 12.65 -0.73 5.99
CA ALA A 138 11.42 -0.04 6.40
C ALA A 138 11.39 0.25 7.92
N SER A 139 11.88 -0.67 8.75
CA SER A 139 12.06 -0.51 10.21
C SER A 139 12.73 0.80 10.63
N PHE A 140 13.64 1.35 9.82
CA PHE A 140 14.33 2.60 10.13
C PHE A 140 13.37 3.77 10.31
N ALA A 141 12.37 3.90 9.44
CA ALA A 141 11.40 4.99 9.53
C ALA A 141 10.61 4.93 10.85
N LEU A 142 10.22 3.72 11.26
CA LEU A 142 9.46 3.47 12.49
C LEU A 142 10.30 3.62 13.76
N GLY A 143 11.63 3.72 13.65
CA GLY A 143 12.52 3.99 14.77
C GLY A 143 12.53 5.45 15.25
N GLY A 144 11.61 6.30 14.77
CA GLY A 144 11.48 7.72 15.14
C GLY A 144 11.73 8.77 14.05
N PRO A 145 12.56 8.55 13.01
CA PRO A 145 12.80 9.55 11.97
C PRO A 145 11.57 9.94 11.15
N LEU A 146 10.58 9.05 11.00
CA LEU A 146 9.33 9.34 10.29
C LEU A 146 8.61 10.54 10.90
N ASP A 147 8.32 10.48 12.20
CA ASP A 147 7.59 11.54 12.90
C ASP A 147 8.38 12.84 12.92
N SER A 148 9.71 12.75 13.05
CA SER A 148 10.59 13.93 12.98
C SER A 148 10.57 14.60 11.60
N GLU A 149 10.55 13.80 10.52
CA GLU A 149 10.46 14.30 9.15
C GLU A 149 9.12 14.98 8.88
N VAL A 150 8.01 14.35 9.31
CA VAL A 150 6.65 14.91 9.16
C VAL A 150 6.49 16.17 10.00
N ALA A 151 6.93 16.18 11.26
CA ALA A 151 6.82 17.35 12.13
C ALA A 151 7.60 18.56 11.60
N GLN A 152 8.79 18.35 11.04
CA GLN A 152 9.61 19.45 10.52
C GLN A 152 9.12 19.97 9.18
N ASN A 153 8.68 19.08 8.29
CA ASN A 153 8.30 19.48 6.94
C ASN A 153 6.83 19.88 6.82
N ARG A 154 5.98 19.31 7.68
CA ARG A 154 4.51 19.36 7.64
C ARG A 154 3.98 19.12 6.22
N PRO A 155 4.35 18.00 5.58
CA PRO A 155 4.05 17.79 4.17
C PRO A 155 2.59 17.37 3.96
N ALA A 156 1.97 17.80 2.86
CA ALA A 156 0.71 17.19 2.42
C ALA A 156 0.94 15.79 1.80
N PHE A 157 2.13 15.54 1.25
CA PHE A 157 2.45 14.28 0.56
C PHE A 157 3.76 13.67 1.07
N ALA A 158 3.87 12.35 1.09
CA ALA A 158 5.12 11.66 1.38
C ALA A 158 5.42 10.61 0.31
N VAL A 159 6.54 10.76 -0.40
CA VAL A 159 7.00 9.74 -1.35
C VAL A 159 7.83 8.71 -0.59
N VAL A 160 7.36 7.46 -0.56
CA VAL A 160 7.94 6.38 0.25
C VAL A 160 8.50 5.29 -0.66
N MET A 161 9.78 4.95 -0.48
CA MET A 161 10.39 3.80 -1.14
C MET A 161 11.37 3.08 -0.21
N TYR A 162 10.94 1.92 0.27
CA TYR A 162 11.77 0.90 0.93
C TYR A 162 11.59 -0.43 0.20
N GLY A 163 12.45 -1.41 0.50
CA GLY A 163 12.37 -2.75 -0.07
C GLY A 163 13.72 -3.25 -0.58
N SER A 164 14.57 -2.38 -1.12
CA SER A 164 15.85 -2.80 -1.70
C SER A 164 16.72 -3.52 -0.66
N ASN A 165 16.85 -2.94 0.54
CA ASN A 165 17.60 -3.54 1.64
C ASN A 165 16.78 -4.62 2.37
N ASP A 166 15.47 -4.46 2.48
CA ASP A 166 14.56 -5.42 3.14
C ASP A 166 14.59 -6.79 2.46
N ILE A 167 14.81 -6.83 1.14
CA ILE A 167 15.01 -8.08 0.38
C ILE A 167 16.16 -8.91 0.94
N GLN A 168 17.17 -8.30 1.60
CA GLN A 168 18.27 -9.05 2.25
C GLN A 168 17.77 -10.04 3.31
N GLY A 169 16.62 -9.77 3.93
CA GLY A 169 15.97 -10.68 4.88
C GLY A 169 15.08 -11.73 4.23
N ALA A 170 14.85 -11.70 2.92
CA ALA A 170 13.88 -12.60 2.27
C ALA A 170 14.18 -14.10 2.47
N PRO A 171 15.44 -14.58 2.41
CA PRO A 171 15.77 -16.00 2.65
C PRO A 171 15.37 -16.50 4.04
N SER A 172 15.27 -15.60 5.03
CA SER A 172 14.86 -15.90 6.40
C SER A 172 13.43 -15.45 6.72
N GLY A 173 12.60 -15.18 5.71
CA GLY A 173 11.19 -14.81 5.88
C GLY A 173 10.94 -13.31 6.10
N GLY A 174 11.92 -12.45 5.82
CA GLY A 174 11.86 -10.99 6.06
C GLY A 174 10.79 -10.23 5.26
N ILE A 175 10.16 -10.84 4.25
CA ILE A 175 9.06 -10.23 3.50
C ILE A 175 7.84 -9.91 4.39
N GLU A 176 7.62 -10.71 5.43
CA GLU A 176 6.53 -10.44 6.38
C GLU A 176 6.83 -9.21 7.24
N THR A 177 8.07 -9.11 7.73
CA THR A 177 8.53 -7.92 8.47
C THR A 177 8.37 -6.68 7.59
N TYR A 178 8.80 -6.76 6.33
CA TYR A 178 8.60 -5.69 5.35
C TYR A 178 7.13 -5.31 5.18
N ALA A 179 6.24 -6.29 5.00
CA ALA A 179 4.80 -6.04 4.84
C ALA A 179 4.21 -5.29 6.05
N LYS A 180 4.54 -5.73 7.27
CA LYS A 180 4.10 -5.09 8.51
C LYS A 180 4.64 -3.68 8.66
N GLU A 181 5.92 -3.49 8.38
CA GLU A 181 6.58 -2.19 8.54
C GLU A 181 6.07 -1.18 7.52
N MET A 182 5.93 -1.58 6.25
CA MET A 182 5.36 -0.72 5.21
C MET A 182 3.90 -0.36 5.48
N LEU A 183 3.11 -1.28 6.02
CA LEU A 183 1.73 -0.99 6.43
C LEU A 183 1.72 0.05 7.55
N ARG A 184 2.55 -0.14 8.60
CA ARG A 184 2.64 0.81 9.72
C ARG A 184 3.16 2.18 9.30
N ILE A 185 4.11 2.26 8.37
CA ILE A 185 4.57 3.55 7.79
C ILE A 185 3.40 4.24 7.08
N THR A 186 2.66 3.50 6.27
CA THR A 186 1.51 4.03 5.51
C THR A 186 0.42 4.54 6.46
N ASP A 187 0.06 3.75 7.46
CA ASP A 187 -0.96 4.10 8.45
C ASP A 187 -0.53 5.27 9.32
N SER A 188 0.75 5.32 9.73
CA SER A 188 1.29 6.46 10.48
C SER A 188 1.23 7.76 9.67
N LEU A 189 1.56 7.73 8.37
CA LEU A 189 1.45 8.90 7.49
C LEU A 189 -0.01 9.36 7.36
N ILE A 190 -0.94 8.44 7.11
CA ILE A 190 -2.37 8.72 7.03
C ILE A 190 -2.89 9.33 8.34
N ALA A 191 -2.53 8.73 9.48
CA ALA A 191 -2.91 9.22 10.80
C ALA A 191 -2.34 10.61 11.12
N GLN A 192 -1.18 10.96 10.55
CA GLN A 192 -0.59 12.30 10.65
C GLN A 192 -1.17 13.29 9.63
N GLY A 193 -2.10 12.85 8.78
CA GLY A 193 -2.76 13.68 7.77
C GLY A 193 -1.95 13.89 6.50
N VAL A 194 -0.97 13.01 6.23
CA VAL A 194 -0.08 13.06 5.07
C VAL A 194 -0.52 11.99 4.07
N VAL A 195 -0.69 12.35 2.81
CA VAL A 195 -0.99 11.40 1.73
C VAL A 195 0.28 10.63 1.34
N PRO A 196 0.40 9.32 1.64
CA PRO A 196 1.55 8.54 1.22
C PRO A 196 1.46 8.21 -0.28
N ILE A 197 2.58 8.29 -0.98
CA ILE A 197 2.77 7.86 -2.38
C ILE A 197 3.81 6.75 -2.34
N LEU A 198 3.35 5.50 -2.45
CA LEU A 198 4.21 4.34 -2.30
C LEU A 198 4.86 3.96 -3.63
N SER A 199 6.15 3.65 -3.64
CA SER A 199 6.87 3.18 -4.82
C SER A 199 7.37 1.75 -4.60
N SER A 200 7.26 0.90 -5.62
CA SER A 200 7.94 -0.40 -5.60
C SER A 200 9.46 -0.23 -5.47
N PRO A 201 10.17 -1.21 -4.88
CA PRO A 201 11.62 -1.24 -4.96
C PRO A 201 12.09 -1.44 -6.41
N PRO A 202 13.31 -0.97 -6.76
CA PRO A 202 13.88 -1.20 -8.07
C PRO A 202 14.29 -2.68 -8.26
N PRO A 203 14.49 -3.13 -9.52
CA PRO A 203 15.12 -4.42 -9.79
C PRO A 203 16.49 -4.56 -9.12
N ARG A 204 16.86 -5.79 -8.78
CA ARG A 204 18.12 -6.13 -8.10
C ARG A 204 18.89 -7.14 -8.95
N PRO A 205 19.56 -6.70 -10.03
CA PRO A 205 20.30 -7.60 -10.92
C PRO A 205 21.31 -8.44 -10.14
N LEU A 206 21.68 -9.59 -10.70
CA LEU A 206 22.59 -10.52 -10.04
C LEU A 206 23.89 -9.83 -9.63
N ARG A 207 24.13 -9.82 -8.32
CA ARG A 207 25.33 -9.29 -7.70
C ARG A 207 26.09 -10.42 -7.02
N SER A 208 27.40 -10.48 -7.21
CA SER A 208 28.24 -11.54 -6.62
C SER A 208 28.09 -11.64 -5.10
N TYR A 209 27.93 -10.49 -4.43
CA TYR A 209 27.66 -10.41 -3.00
C TYR A 209 26.34 -11.08 -2.58
N ASP A 210 25.34 -11.09 -3.46
CA ASP A 210 24.02 -11.66 -3.17
C ASP A 210 24.02 -13.19 -3.32
N VAL A 211 24.97 -13.77 -4.05
CA VAL A 211 25.01 -15.23 -4.30
C VAL A 211 25.10 -16.03 -2.99
N ALA A 212 25.84 -15.53 -2.00
CA ALA A 212 25.97 -16.19 -0.71
C ALA A 212 24.65 -16.28 0.06
N ALA A 213 23.78 -15.27 -0.07
CA ALA A 213 22.51 -15.19 0.65
C ALA A 213 21.32 -15.77 -0.14
N PHE A 214 21.35 -15.66 -1.47
CA PHE A 214 20.22 -15.95 -2.34
C PHE A 214 20.48 -17.10 -3.33
N GLY A 215 21.69 -17.64 -3.36
CA GLY A 215 22.11 -18.62 -4.36
C GLY A 215 22.33 -18.01 -5.75
N PRO A 216 22.51 -18.84 -6.78
CA PRO A 216 22.90 -18.40 -8.12
C PRO A 216 21.87 -17.52 -8.83
N ALA A 217 20.60 -17.58 -8.42
CA ALA A 217 19.54 -16.73 -8.95
C ALA A 217 19.60 -15.28 -8.43
N GLY A 218 20.34 -15.03 -7.34
CA GLY A 218 20.46 -13.70 -6.74
C GLY A 218 19.15 -13.16 -6.14
N ALA A 219 19.12 -11.86 -5.86
CA ALA A 219 18.02 -11.20 -5.17
C ALA A 219 16.84 -10.80 -6.08
N ASP A 220 17.02 -10.71 -7.41
CA ASP A 220 15.99 -10.14 -8.31
C ASP A 220 14.66 -10.91 -8.27
N VAL A 221 14.71 -12.22 -8.06
CA VAL A 221 13.52 -13.10 -7.97
C VAL A 221 12.58 -12.76 -6.81
N TRP A 222 13.05 -11.96 -5.85
CA TRP A 222 12.27 -11.47 -4.72
C TRP A 222 11.61 -10.12 -4.98
N VAL A 223 12.15 -9.31 -5.91
CA VAL A 223 11.66 -7.95 -6.16
C VAL A 223 10.15 -7.92 -6.50
N PRO A 224 9.63 -8.76 -7.42
CA PRO A 224 8.19 -8.75 -7.73
C PRO A 224 7.29 -9.04 -6.52
N ARG A 225 7.79 -9.80 -5.54
CA ARG A 225 7.04 -10.19 -4.33
C ARG A 225 6.93 -8.99 -3.39
N TYR A 226 8.03 -8.26 -3.20
CA TYR A 226 8.04 -7.03 -2.40
C TYR A 226 7.22 -5.93 -3.09
N SER A 227 7.29 -5.81 -4.42
CA SER A 227 6.43 -4.91 -5.20
C SER A 227 4.94 -5.23 -5.03
N ALA A 228 4.56 -6.52 -5.04
CA ALA A 228 3.18 -6.95 -4.81
C ALA A 228 2.69 -6.58 -3.40
N VAL A 229 3.55 -6.72 -2.38
CA VAL A 229 3.25 -6.31 -1.00
C VAL A 229 2.93 -4.82 -0.93
N VAL A 230 3.82 -3.95 -1.42
CA VAL A 230 3.60 -2.50 -1.33
C VAL A 230 2.43 -2.03 -2.22
N ARG A 231 2.20 -2.69 -3.37
CA ARG A 231 1.01 -2.43 -4.20
C ARG A 231 -0.28 -2.74 -3.45
N GLY A 232 -0.34 -3.86 -2.72
CA GLY A 232 -1.48 -4.24 -1.91
C GLY A 232 -1.79 -3.28 -0.78
N ILE A 233 -0.75 -2.85 -0.07
CA ILE A 233 -0.88 -1.85 0.99
C ILE A 233 -1.44 -0.55 0.40
N ALA A 234 -0.90 -0.10 -0.73
CA ALA A 234 -1.39 1.09 -1.41
C ALA A 234 -2.86 0.96 -1.86
N GLN A 235 -3.23 -0.21 -2.40
CA GLN A 235 -4.59 -0.51 -2.83
C GLN A 235 -5.54 -0.49 -1.64
N ALA A 236 -5.24 -1.19 -0.55
CA ALA A 236 -6.15 -1.30 0.58
C ALA A 236 -6.38 0.03 1.28
N ARG A 237 -5.34 0.87 1.37
CA ARG A 237 -5.49 2.24 1.91
C ARG A 237 -5.99 3.26 0.87
N GLN A 238 -6.16 2.83 -0.39
CA GLN A 238 -6.54 3.66 -1.54
C GLN A 238 -5.66 4.91 -1.65
N VAL A 239 -4.35 4.72 -1.56
CA VAL A 239 -3.31 5.75 -1.68
C VAL A 239 -2.50 5.55 -2.96
N PRO A 240 -1.85 6.59 -3.54
CA PRO A 240 -1.13 6.44 -4.80
C PRO A 240 0.01 5.40 -4.73
N PHE A 241 0.13 4.60 -5.79
CA PHE A 241 1.22 3.66 -6.01
C PHE A 241 1.96 3.97 -7.31
N VAL A 242 3.28 3.79 -7.29
CA VAL A 242 4.18 3.89 -8.43
C VAL A 242 4.89 2.55 -8.63
N ASP A 243 4.64 1.90 -9.75
CA ASP A 243 5.32 0.67 -10.17
C ASP A 243 6.66 1.01 -10.85
N LEU A 244 7.62 1.47 -10.04
CA LEU A 244 8.96 1.80 -10.51
C LEU A 244 9.68 0.56 -11.06
N GLU A 245 9.45 -0.61 -10.48
CA GLU A 245 10.04 -1.88 -10.93
C GLU A 245 9.69 -2.13 -12.39
N ARG A 246 8.40 -2.02 -12.73
CA ARG A 246 7.91 -2.17 -14.10
C ARG A 246 8.60 -1.23 -15.07
N GLU A 247 8.77 0.04 -14.71
CA GLU A 247 9.40 1.02 -15.59
C GLU A 247 10.89 0.73 -15.79
N LEU A 248 11.59 0.37 -14.72
CA LEU A 248 13.01 0.07 -14.77
C LEU A 248 13.32 -1.20 -15.56
N ARG A 249 12.44 -2.22 -15.54
CA ARG A 249 12.59 -3.44 -16.34
C ARG A 249 12.54 -3.21 -17.85
N LYS A 250 12.10 -2.04 -18.31
CA LYS A 250 12.12 -1.67 -19.75
C LYS A 250 13.46 -1.10 -20.20
N LEU A 251 14.33 -0.75 -19.27
CA LEU A 251 15.60 -0.09 -19.56
C LEU A 251 16.72 -1.12 -19.75
N ASP A 252 17.69 -0.76 -20.59
CA ASP A 252 18.97 -1.47 -20.66
C ASP A 252 19.62 -1.51 -19.27
N GLY A 253 20.12 -2.68 -18.88
CA GLY A 253 20.72 -2.86 -17.56
C GLY A 253 19.77 -2.55 -16.40
N LEU A 254 18.45 -2.56 -16.63
CA LEU A 254 17.41 -2.27 -15.66
C LEU A 254 17.47 -0.85 -15.06
N GLY A 255 18.20 0.08 -15.70
CA GLY A 255 18.47 1.41 -15.15
C GLY A 255 19.35 1.39 -13.89
N ILE A 256 20.10 0.31 -13.67
CA ILE A 256 20.98 0.10 -12.52
C ILE A 256 22.42 0.46 -12.89
N GLY A 257 23.13 1.05 -11.94
CA GLY A 257 24.53 1.44 -12.08
C GLY A 257 25.52 0.28 -11.94
N PRO A 258 26.83 0.56 -12.05
CA PRO A 258 27.87 -0.46 -12.03
C PRO A 258 27.95 -1.28 -10.74
N ASP A 259 27.41 -0.78 -9.63
CA ASP A 259 27.38 -1.48 -8.34
C ASP A 259 26.24 -2.50 -8.22
N GLN A 260 25.42 -2.63 -9.27
CA GLN A 260 24.31 -3.58 -9.37
C GLN A 260 23.24 -3.38 -8.27
N LEU A 261 23.18 -2.18 -7.68
CA LEU A 261 22.21 -1.86 -6.63
C LEU A 261 21.59 -0.48 -6.80
N HIS A 262 22.38 0.56 -7.09
CA HIS A 262 21.89 1.93 -7.16
C HIS A 262 21.41 2.30 -8.58
N LEU A 263 20.40 3.15 -8.70
CA LEU A 263 19.95 3.60 -10.02
C LEU A 263 21.04 4.43 -10.69
N ASN A 264 21.25 4.21 -11.98
CA ASN A 264 22.10 5.08 -12.78
C ASN A 264 21.37 6.39 -13.10
N ALA A 265 22.12 7.41 -13.50
CA ALA A 265 21.56 8.69 -13.93
C ALA A 265 22.24 9.13 -15.22
N SER A 266 21.52 9.93 -16.02
CA SER A 266 22.10 10.52 -17.22
C SER A 266 23.34 11.35 -16.84
N PRO A 267 24.45 11.25 -17.59
CA PRO A 267 25.62 12.09 -17.36
C PRO A 267 25.33 13.59 -17.54
N ARG A 268 24.18 13.92 -18.14
CA ARG A 268 23.69 15.30 -18.34
C ARG A 268 22.68 15.75 -17.28
N GLY A 269 22.40 14.91 -16.27
CA GLY A 269 21.58 15.26 -15.10
C GLY A 269 20.36 14.36 -14.91
N ALA A 270 19.99 14.14 -13.65
CA ALA A 270 18.93 13.20 -13.23
C ALA A 270 17.49 13.70 -13.45
N CYS A 271 17.30 14.94 -13.93
CA CYS A 271 15.98 15.51 -14.28
C CYS A 271 15.92 15.90 -15.76
N ARG A 272 16.71 15.21 -16.60
CA ARG A 272 16.58 15.31 -18.05
C ARG A 272 15.51 14.30 -18.47
N PHE A 273 14.38 14.78 -18.98
CA PHE A 273 13.19 13.96 -19.27
C PHE A 273 12.92 13.83 -20.78
N ASP A 274 13.95 14.04 -21.61
CA ASP A 274 13.92 13.67 -23.02
C ASP A 274 14.30 12.19 -23.22
N ASP A 275 14.19 11.71 -24.47
CA ASP A 275 14.46 10.32 -24.84
C ASP A 275 15.86 9.85 -24.39
N ASP A 276 16.89 10.71 -24.46
CA ASP A 276 18.23 10.39 -23.98
C ASP A 276 18.26 10.19 -22.46
N GLY A 277 17.63 11.12 -21.72
CA GLY A 277 17.60 11.11 -20.27
C GLY A 277 16.81 9.93 -19.71
N LEU A 278 15.69 9.57 -20.35
CA LEU A 278 14.80 8.49 -19.90
C LEU A 278 15.34 7.08 -20.16
N ARG A 279 16.56 6.94 -20.68
CA ARG A 279 17.32 5.68 -20.68
C ARG A 279 17.93 5.33 -19.32
N PHE A 280 17.87 6.24 -18.35
CA PHE A 280 18.51 6.09 -17.05
C PHE A 280 17.49 5.96 -15.90
N GLY A 281 17.78 5.09 -14.94
CA GLY A 281 16.85 4.68 -13.90
C GLY A 281 16.41 5.84 -12.99
N MET A 282 17.34 6.71 -12.59
CA MET A 282 17.00 7.85 -11.72
C MET A 282 16.17 8.91 -12.46
N ASN A 283 16.42 9.09 -13.76
CA ASN A 283 15.63 10.00 -14.60
C ASN A 283 14.19 9.51 -14.72
N VAL A 284 14.01 8.20 -15.00
CA VAL A 284 12.69 7.56 -14.99
C VAL A 284 12.03 7.70 -13.63
N ARG A 285 12.73 7.37 -12.53
CA ARG A 285 12.19 7.49 -11.16
C ARG A 285 11.72 8.91 -10.85
N ASN A 286 12.51 9.92 -11.19
CA ASN A 286 12.16 11.31 -10.93
C ASN A 286 10.91 11.72 -11.74
N LEU A 287 10.82 11.35 -13.02
CA LEU A 287 9.66 11.66 -13.86
C LEU A 287 8.39 11.01 -13.33
N VAL A 288 8.43 9.70 -13.06
CA VAL A 288 7.23 8.98 -12.60
C VAL A 288 6.82 9.41 -11.19
N THR A 289 7.78 9.79 -10.33
CA THR A 289 7.46 10.37 -9.02
C THR A 289 6.80 11.74 -9.17
N LEU A 290 7.30 12.58 -10.08
CA LEU A 290 6.74 13.89 -10.36
C LEU A 290 5.30 13.79 -10.91
N HIS A 291 5.03 12.83 -11.79
CA HIS A 291 3.66 12.53 -12.25
C HIS A 291 2.77 12.03 -11.11
N ALA A 292 3.28 11.21 -10.20
CA ALA A 292 2.51 10.74 -9.04
C ALA A 292 2.14 11.90 -8.11
N LEU A 293 3.08 12.82 -7.85
CA LEU A 293 2.83 14.05 -7.07
C LEU A 293 1.79 14.95 -7.76
N HIS A 294 1.86 15.11 -9.08
CA HIS A 294 0.86 15.84 -9.86
C HIS A 294 -0.54 15.25 -9.72
N ARG A 295 -0.66 13.94 -9.93
CA ARG A 295 -1.92 13.20 -9.81
C ARG A 295 -2.49 13.30 -8.39
N ALA A 296 -1.66 13.11 -7.36
CA ALA A 296 -2.06 13.24 -5.96
C ALA A 296 -2.51 14.66 -5.61
N ARG A 297 -1.77 15.68 -6.06
CA ARG A 297 -2.13 17.08 -5.81
C ARG A 297 -3.45 17.45 -6.48
N ALA A 298 -3.63 17.11 -7.75
CA ALA A 298 -4.89 17.34 -8.47
C ALA A 298 -6.08 16.69 -7.73
N ALA A 299 -5.90 15.46 -7.24
CA ALA A 299 -6.90 14.75 -6.46
C ALA A 299 -7.26 15.45 -5.14
N THR A 300 -6.27 15.99 -4.43
CA THR A 300 -6.52 16.80 -3.21
C THR A 300 -7.27 18.10 -3.50
N LEU A 301 -7.22 18.60 -4.75
CA LEU A 301 -8.02 19.73 -5.23
C LEU A 301 -9.39 19.29 -5.79
N GLY A 302 -9.78 18.03 -5.58
CA GLY A 302 -11.05 17.47 -6.02
C GLY A 302 -11.09 17.04 -7.49
N LYS A 303 -9.93 16.88 -8.14
CA LYS A 303 -9.83 16.43 -9.54
C LYS A 303 -9.33 14.98 -9.61
N ALA A 304 -10.22 14.05 -9.96
CA ALA A 304 -9.81 12.68 -10.26
C ALA A 304 -8.89 12.66 -11.49
N ALA A 305 -7.82 11.88 -11.43
CA ALA A 305 -6.89 11.72 -12.56
C ALA A 305 -7.40 10.67 -13.56
N ASP A 306 -8.29 9.79 -13.13
CA ASP A 306 -8.93 8.78 -13.94
C ASP A 306 -10.44 8.89 -13.75
N ALA A 307 -11.22 8.89 -14.84
CA ALA A 307 -12.68 8.95 -14.76
C ALA A 307 -13.25 7.67 -14.12
N GLU A 308 -12.68 6.53 -14.50
CA GLU A 308 -13.06 5.20 -14.05
C GLU A 308 -11.83 4.37 -13.72
N ALA A 309 -12.03 3.32 -12.93
CA ALA A 309 -10.99 2.37 -12.59
C ALA A 309 -11.61 0.99 -12.34
N PRO A 310 -10.91 -0.11 -12.70
CA PRO A 310 -11.36 -1.45 -12.37
C PRO A 310 -11.50 -1.59 -10.85
N ARG A 311 -12.41 -2.47 -10.41
CA ARG A 311 -12.70 -2.71 -9.00
C ARG A 311 -12.62 -4.21 -8.73
N ILE A 312 -12.38 -4.57 -7.48
CA ILE A 312 -12.61 -5.95 -7.02
C ILE A 312 -14.12 -6.09 -6.81
N GLU A 313 -14.75 -6.89 -7.67
CA GLU A 313 -16.18 -7.21 -7.60
C GLU A 313 -16.45 -8.32 -6.57
N GLY A 314 -17.71 -8.47 -6.19
CA GLY A 314 -18.19 -9.45 -5.20
C GLY A 314 -18.10 -8.97 -3.76
N GLN A 315 -18.77 -9.69 -2.85
CA GLN A 315 -18.76 -9.45 -1.40
C GLN A 315 -17.79 -10.37 -0.62
N GLY A 316 -17.10 -11.29 -1.31
CA GLY A 316 -16.17 -12.22 -0.68
C GLY A 316 -16.83 -13.37 0.06
N THR A 317 -18.12 -13.62 -0.18
CA THR A 317 -18.84 -14.74 0.42
C THR A 317 -18.69 -16.00 -0.46
N PRO A 318 -19.00 -17.21 0.04
CA PRO A 318 -19.02 -18.40 -0.81
C PRO A 318 -19.92 -18.29 -2.05
N ASP A 319 -21.06 -17.60 -1.92
CA ASP A 319 -22.04 -17.44 -3.00
C ASP A 319 -21.73 -16.24 -3.91
N ASP A 320 -21.01 -15.25 -3.38
CA ASP A 320 -20.56 -14.05 -4.10
C ASP A 320 -19.08 -13.76 -3.78
N PRO A 321 -18.13 -14.56 -4.31
CA PRO A 321 -16.72 -14.43 -4.00
C PRO A 321 -16.13 -13.17 -4.62
N PHE A 322 -15.02 -12.69 -4.07
CA PHE A 322 -14.28 -11.62 -4.72
C PHE A 322 -13.72 -12.09 -6.06
N LEU A 323 -13.83 -11.23 -7.07
CA LEU A 323 -13.35 -11.50 -8.43
C LEU A 323 -12.21 -10.53 -8.79
N PRO A 324 -10.93 -10.90 -8.52
CA PRO A 324 -9.79 -10.12 -8.99
C PRO A 324 -9.77 -10.05 -10.52
N PRO A 325 -9.63 -8.86 -11.14
CA PRO A 325 -9.69 -8.71 -12.60
C PRO A 325 -8.54 -9.40 -13.36
N GLU A 326 -7.37 -9.55 -12.72
CA GLU A 326 -6.16 -10.14 -13.31
C GLU A 326 -5.24 -10.70 -12.23
N VAL A 327 -4.29 -11.56 -12.63
CA VAL A 327 -3.12 -11.95 -11.83
C VAL A 327 -1.89 -11.28 -12.47
N PRO A 328 -0.98 -10.66 -11.70
CA PRO A 328 -0.95 -10.59 -10.24
C PRO A 328 -2.03 -9.67 -9.63
N PHE A 329 -2.52 -10.04 -8.44
CA PHE A 329 -3.34 -9.15 -7.61
C PHE A 329 -2.84 -9.17 -6.16
N THR A 330 -3.26 -8.14 -5.42
CA THR A 330 -3.07 -8.10 -3.97
C THR A 330 -4.36 -7.58 -3.34
N ASP A 331 -4.64 -7.99 -2.11
CA ASP A 331 -5.75 -7.46 -1.31
C ASP A 331 -5.39 -7.40 0.18
N LEU A 332 -5.96 -6.45 0.93
CA LEU A 332 -5.79 -6.40 2.39
C LEU A 332 -7.09 -6.03 3.08
N ARG A 333 -7.52 -6.88 4.01
CA ARG A 333 -8.82 -6.79 4.69
C ARG A 333 -8.72 -7.05 6.17
N ALA A 334 -9.64 -6.45 6.93
CA ALA A 334 -9.85 -6.76 8.33
C ALA A 334 -10.61 -8.08 8.46
N LEU A 335 -10.17 -8.96 9.36
CA LEU A 335 -10.82 -10.23 9.66
C LEU A 335 -12.12 -10.06 10.46
N GLY A 336 -12.29 -8.89 11.10
CA GLY A 336 -13.48 -8.50 11.86
C GLY A 336 -14.62 -7.93 11.00
N GLU A 337 -14.35 -7.53 9.76
CA GLU A 337 -15.36 -7.14 8.77
C GLU A 337 -16.10 -8.40 8.29
N SER A 338 -16.94 -8.95 9.15
CA SER A 338 -17.76 -10.12 8.84
C SER A 338 -19.10 -9.65 8.28
N HIS A 339 -19.32 -9.80 6.98
CA HIS A 339 -20.68 -9.73 6.39
C HIS A 339 -21.55 -10.93 6.78
N THR A 340 -21.00 -11.90 7.53
CA THR A 340 -21.68 -13.10 7.99
C THR A 340 -21.94 -13.06 9.51
N GLU A 341 -22.86 -12.20 9.96
CA GLU A 341 -23.85 -12.67 10.95
C GLU A 341 -25.02 -13.38 10.26
N ALA A 342 -25.15 -13.23 8.94
CA ALA A 342 -26.17 -13.92 8.16
C ALA A 342 -25.69 -15.30 7.68
N THR A 343 -26.29 -16.31 8.31
CA THR A 343 -26.59 -17.65 7.79
C THR A 343 -25.45 -18.66 7.74
N ASN A 344 -25.70 -19.77 8.45
CA ASN A 344 -25.26 -21.13 8.16
C ASN A 344 -24.74 -21.34 6.73
N ALA A 345 -23.47 -21.00 6.48
CA ALA A 345 -22.75 -21.62 5.37
C ALA A 345 -22.76 -23.12 5.67
N SER A 346 -23.31 -23.93 4.76
CA SER A 346 -23.32 -25.37 4.90
C SER A 346 -21.92 -25.87 5.30
N ALA A 347 -21.84 -26.95 6.08
CA ALA A 347 -20.56 -27.55 6.46
C ALA A 347 -19.61 -27.77 5.24
N ASP A 348 -20.17 -27.86 4.04
CA ASP A 348 -19.50 -28.01 2.74
C ASP A 348 -18.74 -26.77 2.23
N ALA A 349 -19.02 -25.57 2.75
CA ALA A 349 -18.32 -24.33 2.35
C ALA A 349 -17.09 -24.03 3.22
N SER A 350 -16.87 -24.78 4.32
CA SER A 350 -15.78 -24.56 5.26
C SER A 350 -14.55 -25.38 4.90
N CYS A 351 -13.38 -24.73 4.83
CA CYS A 351 -12.12 -25.47 4.80
C CYS A 351 -11.68 -25.78 6.24
N ALA A 352 -11.39 -27.06 6.52
CA ALA A 352 -10.94 -27.55 7.82
C ALA A 352 -11.88 -27.23 9.02
N GLY A 353 -13.19 -27.13 8.78
CA GLY A 353 -14.19 -26.89 9.83
C GLY A 353 -14.10 -25.50 10.49
N GLN A 354 -13.36 -24.56 9.91
CA GLN A 354 -13.29 -23.18 10.38
C GLN A 354 -14.25 -22.26 9.60
N PRO A 355 -14.79 -21.21 10.24
CA PRO A 355 -15.60 -20.23 9.54
C PRO A 355 -14.83 -19.59 8.39
N THR A 356 -15.43 -19.61 7.21
CA THR A 356 -14.96 -18.86 6.04
C THR A 356 -15.20 -17.38 6.28
N ARG A 357 -14.14 -16.58 6.15
CA ARG A 357 -14.19 -15.13 6.24
C ARG A 357 -14.30 -14.49 4.86
N PHE A 358 -13.44 -14.92 3.95
CA PHE A 358 -13.42 -14.40 2.59
C PHE A 358 -13.13 -15.50 1.58
N VAL A 359 -13.77 -15.43 0.41
CA VAL A 359 -13.52 -16.27 -0.75
C VAL A 359 -13.12 -15.38 -1.91
N TYR A 360 -12.03 -15.72 -2.57
CA TYR A 360 -11.60 -15.14 -3.83
C TYR A 360 -11.73 -16.19 -4.91
N ARG A 361 -12.27 -15.85 -6.08
CA ARG A 361 -12.35 -16.74 -7.24
C ARG A 361 -11.59 -16.13 -8.41
N PHE A 362 -10.73 -16.92 -9.03
CA PHE A 362 -10.05 -16.56 -10.27
C PHE A 362 -9.89 -17.77 -11.17
N ARG A 363 -9.66 -17.50 -12.46
CA ARG A 363 -9.52 -18.53 -13.49
C ARG A 363 -8.11 -18.56 -14.03
N THR A 364 -7.54 -19.75 -14.13
CA THR A 364 -6.28 -20.01 -14.83
C THR A 364 -6.58 -20.68 -16.16
N SER A 365 -5.99 -20.18 -17.25
CA SER A 365 -6.23 -20.71 -18.60
C SER A 365 -5.40 -21.96 -18.93
N ALA A 366 -4.34 -22.20 -18.16
CA ALA A 366 -3.43 -23.33 -18.32
C ALA A 366 -2.93 -23.79 -16.95
N THR A 367 -2.31 -24.98 -16.89
CA THR A 367 -1.61 -25.41 -15.69
C THR A 367 -0.40 -24.50 -15.45
N GLU A 368 -0.43 -23.77 -14.35
CA GLU A 368 0.62 -22.83 -13.97
C GLU A 368 0.86 -22.86 -12.46
N SER A 369 2.00 -22.35 -12.04
CA SER A 369 2.25 -22.14 -10.62
C SER A 369 1.98 -20.68 -10.29
N ILE A 370 1.17 -20.44 -9.26
CA ILE A 370 1.06 -19.13 -8.63
C ILE A 370 1.86 -19.11 -7.34
N ARG A 371 2.38 -17.95 -6.99
CA ARG A 371 2.94 -17.66 -5.69
C ARG A 371 1.93 -16.87 -4.88
N VAL A 372 1.64 -17.37 -3.69
CA VAL A 372 0.70 -16.73 -2.77
C VAL A 372 1.43 -16.32 -1.50
N GLY A 373 1.29 -15.05 -1.13
CA GLY A 373 1.71 -14.51 0.16
C GLY A 373 0.48 -14.21 1.02
N PHE A 374 0.53 -14.58 2.30
CA PHE A 374 -0.52 -14.34 3.28
C PHE A 374 0.12 -13.83 4.57
N PHE A 375 -0.01 -12.52 4.81
CA PHE A 375 0.66 -11.82 5.89
C PHE A 375 -0.35 -11.19 6.83
N GLU A 376 -0.36 -11.60 8.10
CA GLU A 376 -1.28 -11.06 9.10
C GLU A 376 -0.64 -9.91 9.88
N ASN A 377 -1.38 -8.81 10.03
CA ASN A 377 -1.09 -7.72 10.94
C ASN A 377 -1.82 -7.97 12.27
N GLY A 378 -1.18 -8.70 13.18
CA GLY A 378 -1.76 -9.09 14.47
C GLY A 378 -1.35 -10.49 14.93
N PRO A 379 -1.94 -11.01 16.02
CA PRO A 379 -1.83 -12.43 16.37
C PRO A 379 -2.39 -13.29 15.24
N ARG A 380 -1.78 -14.45 15.00
CA ARG A 380 -2.23 -15.39 13.96
C ARG A 380 -3.64 -15.88 14.26
N ALA A 381 -4.61 -15.37 13.53
CA ALA A 381 -6.01 -15.68 13.67
C ALA A 381 -6.59 -16.34 12.42
N ALA A 382 -5.96 -16.15 11.26
CA ALA A 382 -6.46 -16.64 9.98
C ALA A 382 -5.58 -17.71 9.32
N ARG A 383 -6.21 -18.48 8.44
CA ARG A 383 -5.57 -19.50 7.60
C ARG A 383 -6.04 -19.30 6.17
N LEU A 384 -5.15 -19.61 5.24
CA LEU A 384 -5.45 -19.59 3.82
C LEU A 384 -5.52 -21.02 3.28
N PHE A 385 -6.52 -21.28 2.46
CA PHE A 385 -6.71 -22.54 1.75
C PHE A 385 -6.89 -22.28 0.26
N VAL A 386 -6.45 -23.24 -0.55
CA VAL A 386 -6.89 -23.37 -1.95
C VAL A 386 -8.01 -24.39 -1.97
N ARG A 387 -9.16 -24.03 -2.53
CA ARG A 387 -10.24 -24.95 -2.84
C ARG A 387 -10.21 -25.25 -4.34
N GLU A 388 -9.88 -26.49 -4.65
CA GLU A 388 -9.74 -27.00 -6.03
C GLU A 388 -11.12 -27.29 -6.66
N PRO A 389 -11.21 -27.37 -8.00
CA PRO A 389 -12.39 -27.90 -8.68
C PRO A 389 -12.82 -29.25 -8.10
N GLY A 390 -14.04 -29.34 -7.58
CA GLY A 390 -14.54 -30.52 -6.86
C GLY A 390 -14.55 -30.41 -5.33
N GLY A 391 -14.13 -29.28 -4.78
CA GLY A 391 -14.36 -28.91 -3.37
C GLY A 391 -13.26 -29.31 -2.38
N ALA A 392 -12.18 -29.96 -2.83
CA ALA A 392 -11.07 -30.32 -1.97
C ALA A 392 -10.29 -29.07 -1.50
N CYS A 393 -10.15 -28.90 -0.19
CA CYS A 393 -9.36 -27.82 0.40
C CYS A 393 -7.93 -28.27 0.73
N ARG A 394 -6.94 -27.48 0.32
CA ARG A 394 -5.52 -27.63 0.68
C ARG A 394 -5.04 -26.40 1.43
N SER A 395 -4.49 -26.56 2.63
CA SER A 395 -3.96 -25.43 3.40
C SER A 395 -2.66 -24.91 2.81
N VAL A 396 -2.52 -23.59 2.81
CA VAL A 396 -1.25 -22.90 2.53
C VAL A 396 -0.50 -22.76 3.85
N GLU A 397 0.38 -23.74 4.15
CA GLU A 397 1.04 -23.83 5.46
C GLU A 397 2.06 -22.72 5.74
N ARG A 398 2.62 -22.13 4.68
CA ARG A 398 3.63 -21.07 4.76
C ARG A 398 3.00 -19.72 4.46
N ARG A 399 3.50 -18.67 5.12
CA ARG A 399 3.14 -17.26 4.83
C ARG A 399 3.46 -16.84 3.40
N GLU A 400 4.35 -17.58 2.73
CA GLU A 400 4.52 -17.50 1.29
C GLU A 400 4.72 -18.93 0.75
N GLY A 401 4.02 -19.27 -0.33
CA GLY A 401 4.10 -20.58 -0.95
C GLY A 401 3.89 -20.54 -2.46
N THR A 402 4.43 -21.55 -3.14
CA THR A 402 4.09 -21.85 -4.52
C THR A 402 2.94 -22.85 -4.53
N LEU A 403 1.90 -22.55 -5.30
CA LEU A 403 0.73 -23.38 -5.48
C LEU A 403 0.64 -23.76 -6.97
N PRO A 404 0.83 -25.03 -7.33
CA PRO A 404 0.46 -25.49 -8.66
C PRO A 404 -1.05 -25.39 -8.80
N MET A 405 -1.49 -24.82 -9.92
CA MET A 405 -2.88 -24.61 -10.30
C MET A 405 -3.12 -25.37 -11.60
N SER A 406 -4.14 -26.22 -11.63
CA SER A 406 -4.65 -26.77 -12.90
C SER A 406 -5.33 -25.68 -13.72
N ALA A 407 -5.64 -25.93 -14.99
CA ALA A 407 -6.53 -25.02 -15.73
C ALA A 407 -7.97 -25.10 -15.16
N GLY A 408 -8.62 -23.96 -14.92
CA GLY A 408 -9.99 -23.92 -14.41
C GLY A 408 -10.24 -22.80 -13.41
N ASP A 409 -11.39 -22.89 -12.74
CA ASP A 409 -11.79 -21.96 -11.68
C ASP A 409 -11.24 -22.44 -10.34
N HIS A 410 -10.56 -21.54 -9.63
CA HIS A 410 -9.94 -21.81 -8.35
C HIS A 410 -10.43 -20.83 -7.31
N GLU A 411 -10.49 -21.29 -6.07
CA GLU A 411 -10.87 -20.43 -4.96
C GLU A 411 -9.78 -20.38 -3.88
N LEU A 412 -9.47 -19.16 -3.44
CA LEU A 412 -8.70 -18.94 -2.23
C LEU A 412 -9.67 -18.64 -1.10
N VAL A 413 -9.64 -19.47 -0.07
CA VAL A 413 -10.54 -19.40 1.07
C VAL A 413 -9.76 -18.97 2.30
N VAL A 414 -10.06 -17.78 2.81
CA VAL A 414 -9.53 -17.27 4.07
C VAL A 414 -10.49 -17.70 5.17
N THR A 415 -9.99 -18.47 6.14
CA THR A 415 -10.76 -18.87 7.33
C THR A 415 -10.18 -18.22 8.57
N SER A 416 -11.00 -17.99 9.60
CA SER A 416 -10.51 -17.54 10.90
C SER A 416 -11.43 -17.96 12.04
N ALA A 417 -10.83 -18.51 13.09
CA ALA A 417 -11.56 -18.93 14.29
C ALA A 417 -11.99 -17.76 15.19
N ALA A 418 -11.33 -16.60 15.08
CA ALA A 418 -11.62 -15.42 15.90
C ALA A 418 -12.15 -14.29 15.03
N ALA A 419 -13.24 -13.66 15.45
CA ALA A 419 -13.56 -12.31 14.98
C ALA A 419 -12.63 -11.34 15.71
N GLY A 420 -11.98 -10.42 15.00
CA GLY A 420 -11.11 -9.43 15.62
C GLY A 420 -10.51 -8.45 14.61
N ASN A 421 -9.88 -7.40 15.12
CA ASN A 421 -9.35 -6.28 14.33
C ASN A 421 -8.06 -6.61 13.57
N ALA A 422 -7.67 -7.89 13.51
CA ALA A 422 -6.49 -8.30 12.76
C ALA A 422 -6.76 -8.14 11.26
N GLU A 423 -5.76 -7.66 10.52
CA GLU A 423 -5.82 -7.57 9.06
C GLU A 423 -4.96 -8.67 8.43
N TYR A 424 -5.29 -9.09 7.22
CA TYR A 424 -4.39 -9.87 6.39
C TYR A 424 -4.10 -9.14 5.09
N LEU A 425 -2.90 -9.36 4.55
CA LEU A 425 -2.47 -8.99 3.21
C LEU A 425 -2.29 -10.28 2.40
N LEU A 426 -3.10 -10.43 1.35
CA LEU A 426 -3.03 -11.53 0.38
C LEU A 426 -2.37 -11.03 -0.89
N THR A 427 -1.20 -11.56 -1.24
CA THR A 427 -0.57 -11.34 -2.56
C THR A 427 -0.71 -12.60 -3.41
N VAL A 428 -1.07 -12.45 -4.69
CA VAL A 428 -1.06 -13.54 -5.66
C VAL A 428 -0.29 -13.07 -6.88
N THR A 429 0.78 -13.78 -7.23
CA THR A 429 1.66 -13.44 -8.35
C THR A 429 1.96 -14.66 -9.20
N PRO A 430 2.21 -14.53 -10.51
CA PRO A 430 2.70 -15.64 -11.30
C PRO A 430 4.05 -16.12 -10.75
N GLU A 431 4.26 -17.43 -10.66
CA GLU A 431 5.59 -17.96 -10.43
C GLU A 431 6.41 -17.80 -11.71
N ARG A 432 7.22 -16.74 -11.78
CA ARG A 432 8.21 -16.60 -12.85
C ARG A 432 9.25 -17.71 -12.71
N ARG A 433 9.36 -18.56 -13.73
CA ARG A 433 10.40 -19.59 -13.85
C ARG A 433 11.74 -18.98 -14.20
#